data_AF-A0A5S5AYU9-F1
#
_entry.id   AF-A0A5S5AYU9-F1
#
_cell.length_a   1.000
_cell.length_b   1.000
_cell.length_c   1.000
_cell.angle_alpha   90.00
_cell.angle_beta   90.00
_cell.angle_gamma   90.00
#
_symmetry.space_group_name_H-M   'P 1'
#
loop_
_entity.id
_entity.type
_entity.pdbx_description
1 polymer ?
#
loop_
_entity_poly.entity_id
_entity_poly.type
_entity_poly.pdbx_seq_one_letter_code
_entity_poly.pdbx_strand_id
1 'polypeptide(L)'
;MADPYKTGMFRTTNPYVRKKTLKGSLVVVLDGKYEARGLNLIVQPSRCLKAGEVHELIVTDEAKGPGDTVNRIAYVGFFAVKNSAVVVIGDVVKINGRVIGSIAGYDETHMPNHYNIVVKAPYLVSGNEMGLELDAEVTIGEQATERRCAMSLEKRMQELGIVLPEPPKPVAAYVPGVLVDKYIYTAGQIPFVNGELKYKGKVGRDISVEEAYEAARICALNCLSIVKALAGSLDNVEKIVKVVGFVNSAEGFNQQPKVVNGASELLDQIFGEAGAHARSAVGVNELPMDAPCEIEMIVKLK
;
A
#
# COMPACT_ATOMS: atom_id res chain seq x y z
N MET A 1 41.05 6.32 8.38
CA MET A 1 39.65 6.49 8.82
C MET A 1 38.93 5.16 8.63
N ALA A 2 38.25 4.64 9.65
CA ALA A 2 37.40 3.46 9.48
C ALA A 2 36.28 3.80 8.47
N ASP A 3 35.95 2.85 7.60
CA ASP A 3 34.86 3.01 6.63
C ASP A 3 33.54 3.26 7.40
N PRO A 4 32.90 4.44 7.28
CA PRO A 4 31.68 4.78 8.01
C PRO A 4 30.49 3.86 7.64
N TYR A 5 30.57 3.12 6.55
CA TYR A 5 29.56 2.12 6.17
C TYR A 5 29.70 0.83 6.98
N LYS A 6 30.91 0.47 7.43
CA LYS A 6 31.14 -0.70 8.29
C LYS A 6 30.68 -0.48 9.74
N THR A 7 30.54 0.76 10.19
CA THR A 7 30.15 1.12 11.56
C THR A 7 28.64 1.29 11.76
N GLY A 8 27.82 1.05 10.73
CA GLY A 8 26.35 1.08 10.83
C GLY A 8 25.73 2.48 10.87
N MET A 9 26.51 3.53 10.61
CA MET A 9 26.11 4.94 10.72
C MET A 9 24.88 5.32 9.87
N PHE A 10 24.59 4.58 8.80
CA PHE A 10 23.48 4.82 7.87
C PHE A 10 22.23 3.97 8.10
N ARG A 11 22.23 3.09 9.10
CA ARG A 11 21.04 2.26 9.41
C ARG A 11 19.91 3.07 10.06
N THR A 12 20.22 4.22 10.68
CA THR A 12 19.26 5.03 11.45
C THR A 12 18.92 6.37 10.81
N THR A 13 19.75 6.88 9.89
CA THR A 13 19.53 8.17 9.21
C THR A 13 19.98 8.10 7.74
N ASN A 14 19.07 8.42 6.82
CA ASN A 14 19.38 8.54 5.40
C ASN A 14 19.88 9.96 5.10
N PRO A 15 21.15 10.16 4.68
CA PRO A 15 21.73 11.48 4.46
C PRO A 15 21.27 12.12 3.15
N TYR A 16 20.64 11.35 2.26
CA TYR A 16 20.26 11.78 0.93
C TYR A 16 18.90 12.47 0.96
N VAL A 17 18.89 13.73 1.41
CA VAL A 17 17.67 14.55 1.58
C VAL A 17 17.00 14.86 0.23
N ARG A 18 17.79 15.16 -0.80
CA ARG A 18 17.32 15.42 -2.18
C ARG A 18 18.35 14.91 -3.17
N LYS A 19 17.89 14.26 -4.22
CA LYS A 19 18.73 13.79 -5.33
C LYS A 19 17.96 13.84 -6.64
N LYS A 20 18.68 13.92 -7.76
CA LYS A 20 18.07 13.83 -9.09
C LYS A 20 17.69 12.38 -9.37
N THR A 21 16.54 12.17 -10.01
CA THR A 21 16.21 10.89 -10.64
C THR A 21 17.21 10.62 -11.76
N LEU A 22 17.80 9.43 -11.76
CA LEU A 22 18.58 8.93 -12.88
C LEU A 22 17.61 8.54 -14.00
N LYS A 23 17.92 8.93 -15.23
CA LYS A 23 17.24 8.46 -16.43
C LYS A 23 18.25 7.71 -17.30
N GLY A 24 17.76 6.69 -18.00
CA GLY A 24 18.52 5.87 -18.93
C GLY A 24 17.62 5.24 -19.99
N SER A 25 18.21 4.40 -20.82
CA SER A 25 17.45 3.57 -21.76
C SER A 25 18.11 2.21 -21.92
N LEU A 26 17.30 1.15 -22.07
CA LEU A 26 17.81 -0.19 -22.32
C LEU A 26 18.58 -0.22 -23.65
N VAL A 27 19.79 -0.74 -23.61
CA VAL A 27 20.64 -0.99 -24.78
C VAL A 27 20.79 -2.48 -25.07
N VAL A 28 20.44 -3.34 -24.10
CA VAL A 28 20.34 -4.79 -24.25
C VAL A 28 19.19 -5.28 -23.37
N VAL A 29 18.36 -6.17 -23.91
CA VAL A 29 17.39 -6.95 -23.13
C VAL A 29 17.97 -8.35 -22.94
N LEU A 30 17.97 -8.83 -21.70
CA LEU A 30 18.53 -10.14 -21.35
C LEU A 30 17.40 -11.13 -21.02
N ASP A 31 17.73 -12.42 -21.17
CA ASP A 31 16.91 -13.53 -20.73
C ASP A 31 17.72 -14.47 -19.84
N GLY A 32 17.04 -15.20 -18.96
CA GLY A 32 17.64 -16.21 -18.09
C GLY A 32 17.49 -15.95 -16.60
N LYS A 33 17.41 -17.06 -15.86
CA LYS A 33 17.31 -17.13 -14.40
C LYS A 33 18.34 -18.09 -13.86
N TYR A 34 18.84 -17.81 -12.66
CA TYR A 34 19.83 -18.63 -11.98
C TYR A 34 19.46 -18.74 -10.51
N GLU A 35 19.71 -19.91 -9.91
CA GLU A 35 19.43 -20.15 -8.50
C GLU A 35 20.68 -20.17 -7.61
N ALA A 36 21.87 -20.22 -8.22
CA ALA A 36 23.16 -20.34 -7.55
C ALA A 36 24.20 -19.37 -8.16
N ARG A 37 23.83 -18.10 -8.33
CA ARG A 37 24.66 -17.09 -9.02
C ARG A 37 25.83 -16.57 -8.19
N GLY A 38 25.68 -16.49 -6.87
CA GLY A 38 26.74 -16.02 -5.95
C GLY A 38 27.21 -14.57 -6.14
N LEU A 39 26.32 -13.62 -6.45
CA LEU A 39 26.68 -12.20 -6.52
C LEU A 39 26.99 -11.67 -5.12
N ASN A 40 28.14 -11.02 -4.93
CA ASN A 40 28.56 -10.52 -3.63
C ASN A 40 28.28 -9.01 -3.57
N LEU A 41 27.23 -8.62 -2.84
CA LEU A 41 26.86 -7.22 -2.73
C LEU A 41 27.90 -6.48 -1.87
N ILE A 42 28.44 -5.39 -2.41
CA ILE A 42 29.38 -4.56 -1.67
C ILE A 42 28.68 -3.82 -0.52
N VAL A 43 29.44 -3.43 0.50
CA VAL A 43 28.90 -2.83 1.73
C VAL A 43 28.45 -1.38 1.54
N GLN A 44 28.94 -0.68 0.51
CA GLN A 44 28.63 0.72 0.29
C GLN A 44 27.23 0.89 -0.32
N PRO A 45 26.37 1.73 0.26
CA PRO A 45 24.94 1.77 -0.03
C PRO A 45 24.55 2.61 -1.26
N SER A 46 25.52 3.21 -1.95
CA SER A 46 25.26 4.15 -3.04
C SER A 46 26.30 4.07 -4.14
N ARG A 47 25.91 4.48 -5.36
CA ARG A 47 26.82 4.63 -6.50
C ARG A 47 26.54 5.93 -7.25
N CYS A 48 27.61 6.58 -7.68
CA CYS A 48 27.54 7.70 -8.62
C CYS A 48 27.62 7.13 -10.03
N LEU A 49 26.55 7.25 -10.80
CA LEU A 49 26.53 6.82 -12.20
C LEU A 49 26.60 8.07 -13.08
N LYS A 50 27.53 8.11 -14.02
CA LYS A 50 27.76 9.24 -14.92
C LYS A 50 26.99 9.05 -16.22
N ALA A 51 26.56 10.17 -16.82
CA ALA A 51 26.00 10.14 -18.17
C ALA A 51 26.99 9.48 -19.16
N GLY A 52 26.46 8.58 -19.99
CA GLY A 52 27.23 7.79 -20.95
C GLY A 52 27.73 6.44 -20.43
N GLU A 53 27.68 6.18 -19.12
CA GLU A 53 28.02 4.85 -18.58
C GLU A 53 26.92 3.83 -18.91
N VAL A 54 27.30 2.55 -19.03
CA VAL A 54 26.38 1.43 -19.27
C VAL A 54 26.48 0.45 -18.11
N HIS A 55 25.33 0.06 -17.55
CA HIS A 55 25.27 -0.82 -16.39
C HIS A 55 24.21 -1.91 -16.55
N GLU A 56 24.38 -2.99 -15.80
CA GLU A 56 23.52 -4.16 -15.87
C GLU A 56 22.46 -4.11 -14.76
N LEU A 57 21.20 -4.37 -15.12
CA LEU A 57 20.10 -4.57 -14.19
C LEU A 57 19.82 -6.06 -14.02
N ILE A 58 19.81 -6.48 -12.76
CA ILE A 58 19.52 -7.84 -12.33
C ILE A 58 18.43 -7.76 -11.27
N VAL A 59 17.43 -8.64 -11.33
CA VAL A 59 16.42 -8.74 -10.27
C VAL A 59 16.66 -9.95 -9.37
N THR A 60 16.33 -9.82 -8.09
CA THR A 60 16.31 -10.91 -7.12
C THR A 60 15.04 -10.88 -6.29
N ASP A 61 14.51 -12.05 -5.93
CA ASP A 61 13.42 -12.23 -4.99
C ASP A 61 13.91 -12.54 -3.56
N GLU A 62 15.22 -12.50 -3.29
CA GLU A 62 15.80 -12.76 -1.96
C GLU A 62 15.82 -11.52 -1.07
N ALA A 63 15.58 -11.66 0.23
CA ALA A 63 15.66 -10.55 1.19
C ALA A 63 17.12 -10.31 1.60
N LYS A 64 17.89 -9.66 0.70
CA LYS A 64 19.34 -9.45 0.80
C LYS A 64 19.71 -7.98 0.60
N GLY A 65 20.83 -7.56 1.16
CA GLY A 65 21.34 -6.21 1.05
C GLY A 65 22.86 -6.12 1.09
N PRO A 66 23.43 -4.95 1.40
CA PRO A 66 24.88 -4.72 1.42
C PRO A 66 25.64 -5.73 2.26
N GLY A 67 26.68 -6.31 1.67
CA GLY A 67 27.52 -7.33 2.30
C GLY A 67 26.98 -8.75 2.20
N ASP A 68 25.74 -8.94 1.74
CA ASP A 68 25.17 -10.27 1.55
C ASP A 68 25.52 -10.86 0.17
N THR A 69 25.47 -12.18 0.08
CA THR A 69 25.51 -12.91 -1.20
C THR A 69 24.09 -13.17 -1.71
N VAL A 70 23.84 -12.89 -3.01
CA VAL A 70 22.60 -13.14 -3.73
C VAL A 70 22.81 -14.29 -4.73
N ASN A 71 21.94 -15.29 -4.68
CA ASN A 71 22.05 -16.51 -5.48
C ASN A 71 20.96 -16.62 -6.55
N ARG A 72 19.72 -16.30 -6.18
CA ARG A 72 18.53 -16.40 -7.02
C ARG A 72 18.31 -15.08 -7.75
N ILE A 73 18.52 -15.09 -9.06
CA ILE A 73 18.44 -13.90 -9.92
C ILE A 73 17.69 -14.16 -11.23
N ALA A 74 17.22 -13.09 -11.85
CA ALA A 74 16.88 -13.04 -13.26
C ALA A 74 17.55 -11.83 -13.92
N TYR A 75 18.07 -12.01 -15.14
CA TYR A 75 18.71 -10.92 -15.89
C TYR A 75 17.65 -10.05 -16.57
N VAL A 76 17.75 -8.73 -16.40
CA VAL A 76 16.83 -7.77 -17.04
C VAL A 76 17.44 -7.21 -18.31
N GLY A 77 18.62 -6.59 -18.22
CA GLY A 77 19.20 -5.90 -19.36
C GLY A 77 20.33 -4.96 -18.99
N PHE A 78 21.00 -4.44 -20.01
CA PHE A 78 21.92 -3.31 -19.86
C PHE A 78 21.21 -2.02 -20.22
N PHE A 79 21.50 -0.94 -19.50
CA PHE A 79 20.99 0.39 -19.83
C PHE A 79 22.11 1.42 -19.90
N ALA A 80 21.98 2.36 -20.82
CA ALA A 80 22.84 3.53 -20.91
C ALA A 80 22.28 4.68 -20.05
N VAL A 81 23.15 5.29 -19.24
CA VAL A 81 22.80 6.40 -18.35
C VAL A 81 22.70 7.70 -19.15
N LYS A 82 21.55 8.38 -19.12
CA LYS A 82 21.31 9.65 -19.84
C LYS A 82 21.73 10.88 -19.03
N ASN A 83 21.65 10.83 -17.70
CA ASN A 83 22.09 11.93 -16.83
C ASN A 83 22.83 11.41 -15.59
N SER A 84 23.88 12.13 -15.19
CA SER A 84 24.62 11.79 -13.98
C SER A 84 23.74 11.94 -12.73
N ALA A 85 23.78 10.94 -11.85
CA ALA A 85 23.02 10.91 -10.61
C ALA A 85 23.67 10.01 -9.55
N VAL A 86 23.22 10.17 -8.30
CA VAL A 86 23.54 9.25 -7.21
C VAL A 86 22.35 8.32 -6.99
N VAL A 87 22.60 7.02 -7.15
CA VAL A 87 21.63 5.97 -6.83
C VAL A 87 21.99 5.35 -5.49
N VAL A 88 20.97 4.99 -4.71
CA VAL A 88 21.10 4.49 -3.35
C VAL A 88 20.19 3.28 -3.17
N ILE A 89 20.53 2.42 -2.23
CA ILE A 89 19.68 1.28 -1.86
C ILE A 89 18.30 1.77 -1.45
N GLY A 90 17.28 1.04 -1.87
CA GLY A 90 15.87 1.41 -1.70
C GLY A 90 15.32 2.33 -2.79
N ASP A 91 16.15 2.87 -3.68
CA ASP A 91 15.65 3.61 -4.85
C ASP A 91 14.77 2.72 -5.71
N VAL A 92 13.59 3.24 -6.08
CA VAL A 92 12.68 2.55 -6.99
C VAL A 92 13.28 2.55 -8.39
N VAL A 93 13.28 1.38 -9.01
CA VAL A 93 13.65 1.17 -10.41
C VAL A 93 12.37 0.98 -11.21
N LYS A 94 12.17 1.83 -12.22
CA LYS A 94 11.06 1.70 -13.18
C LYS A 94 11.59 1.55 -14.59
N ILE A 95 10.89 0.76 -15.41
CA ILE A 95 11.11 0.66 -16.86
C ILE A 95 9.81 1.00 -17.58
N ASN A 96 9.83 1.96 -18.50
CA ASN A 96 8.64 2.54 -19.15
C ASN A 96 7.56 2.96 -18.13
N GLY A 97 7.98 3.54 -17.00
CA GLY A 97 7.10 3.93 -15.90
C GLY A 97 6.56 2.79 -15.02
N ARG A 98 6.74 1.52 -15.41
CA ARG A 98 6.37 0.35 -14.60
C ARG A 98 7.42 0.08 -13.52
N VAL A 99 7.00 -0.03 -12.26
CA VAL A 99 7.89 -0.41 -11.16
C VAL A 99 8.34 -1.86 -11.32
N ILE A 100 9.67 -2.06 -11.34
CA ILE A 100 10.29 -3.39 -11.37
C ILE A 100 10.70 -3.83 -9.97
N GLY A 101 11.14 -2.89 -9.13
CA GLY A 101 11.54 -3.16 -7.75
C GLY A 101 12.31 -1.99 -7.14
N SER A 102 13.12 -2.29 -6.13
CA SER A 102 14.00 -1.31 -5.48
C SER A 102 15.44 -1.82 -5.41
N ILE A 103 16.44 -0.93 -5.52
CA ILE A 103 17.85 -1.34 -5.42
C ILE A 103 18.11 -2.07 -4.09
N ALA A 104 18.60 -3.30 -4.16
CA ALA A 104 19.06 -4.10 -3.02
C ALA A 104 20.54 -3.86 -2.73
N GLY A 105 21.35 -3.68 -3.77
CA GLY A 105 22.78 -3.44 -3.66
C GLY A 105 23.45 -3.46 -5.03
N TYR A 106 24.78 -3.54 -4.98
CA TYR A 106 25.64 -3.47 -6.15
C TYR A 106 26.70 -4.55 -6.04
N ASP A 107 27.03 -5.18 -7.16
CA ASP A 107 28.14 -6.13 -7.29
C ASP A 107 29.17 -5.58 -8.28
N GLU A 108 30.45 -5.75 -7.94
CA GLU A 108 31.60 -5.21 -8.68
C GLU A 108 32.35 -6.27 -9.47
N THR A 109 31.79 -7.46 -9.65
CA THR A 109 32.45 -8.59 -10.34
C THR A 109 32.93 -8.21 -11.75
N HIS A 110 32.26 -7.26 -12.41
CA HIS A 110 32.61 -6.80 -13.75
C HIS A 110 33.27 -5.41 -13.79
N MET A 111 33.65 -4.83 -12.66
CA MET A 111 34.40 -3.56 -12.68
C MET A 111 35.80 -3.73 -13.31
N PRO A 112 36.31 -2.73 -14.04
CA PRO A 112 35.74 -1.39 -14.24
C PRO A 112 34.75 -1.27 -15.41
N ASN A 113 34.36 -2.38 -16.05
CA ASN A 113 33.46 -2.34 -17.20
C ASN A 113 32.07 -1.83 -16.80
N HIS A 114 31.44 -2.48 -15.83
CA HIS A 114 30.11 -2.08 -15.35
C HIS A 114 29.81 -2.58 -13.95
N TYR A 115 28.84 -1.93 -13.31
CA TYR A 115 28.18 -2.44 -12.11
C TYR A 115 27.07 -3.41 -12.45
N ASN A 116 26.97 -4.48 -11.66
CA ASN A 116 25.75 -5.25 -11.50
C ASN A 116 24.86 -4.53 -10.49
N ILE A 117 23.80 -3.88 -10.97
CA ILE A 117 22.81 -3.20 -10.11
C ILE A 117 21.71 -4.20 -9.79
N VAL A 118 21.68 -4.66 -8.54
CA VAL A 118 20.76 -5.71 -8.10
C VAL A 118 19.50 -5.07 -7.51
N VAL A 119 18.35 -5.46 -8.05
CA VAL A 119 17.02 -4.92 -7.74
C VAL A 119 16.21 -5.99 -7.01
N LYS A 120 15.77 -5.69 -5.79
CA LYS A 120 14.81 -6.50 -5.06
C LYS A 120 13.43 -6.37 -5.70
N ALA A 121 12.86 -7.49 -6.13
CA ALA A 121 11.53 -7.60 -6.73
C ALA A 121 10.72 -8.72 -6.04
N PRO A 122 9.38 -8.72 -6.15
CA PRO A 122 8.55 -9.81 -5.62
C PRO A 122 8.64 -11.10 -6.45
N TYR A 123 9.05 -11.02 -7.72
CA TYR A 123 9.10 -12.14 -8.64
C TYR A 123 10.39 -12.11 -9.46
N LEU A 124 10.96 -13.29 -9.74
CA LEU A 124 12.09 -13.47 -10.66
C LEU A 124 11.57 -13.54 -12.10
N VAL A 125 11.64 -12.41 -12.80
CA VAL A 125 11.21 -12.28 -14.19
C VAL A 125 12.38 -11.68 -14.97
N SER A 126 12.73 -12.26 -16.11
CA SER A 126 13.79 -11.73 -16.98
C SER A 126 13.30 -10.54 -17.80
N GLY A 127 14.22 -9.81 -18.46
CA GLY A 127 13.84 -8.71 -19.34
C GLY A 127 12.97 -9.17 -20.51
N ASN A 128 13.29 -10.33 -21.09
CA ASN A 128 12.51 -10.95 -22.15
C ASN A 128 11.09 -11.34 -21.68
N GLU A 129 10.96 -11.99 -20.52
CA GLU A 129 9.65 -12.36 -19.95
C GLU A 129 8.80 -11.13 -19.57
N MET A 130 9.44 -10.01 -19.24
CA MET A 130 8.77 -8.73 -19.02
C MET A 130 8.26 -8.08 -20.31
N GLY A 131 8.65 -8.59 -21.48
CA GLY A 131 8.35 -8.00 -22.79
C GLY A 131 9.05 -6.65 -22.98
N LEU A 132 10.27 -6.51 -22.45
CA LEU A 132 11.04 -5.28 -22.62
C LEU A 132 11.63 -5.20 -24.02
N GLU A 133 11.72 -3.98 -24.52
CA GLU A 133 12.31 -3.67 -25.82
C GLU A 133 13.53 -2.78 -25.65
N LEU A 134 14.35 -2.68 -26.69
CA LEU A 134 15.43 -1.69 -26.75
C LEU A 134 14.86 -0.28 -26.60
N ASP A 135 15.68 0.63 -26.11
CA ASP A 135 15.35 2.03 -25.84
C ASP A 135 14.27 2.28 -24.76
N ALA A 136 13.71 1.22 -24.15
CA ALA A 136 12.78 1.35 -23.03
C ALA A 136 13.39 2.23 -21.93
N GLU A 137 12.60 3.21 -21.46
CA GLU A 137 13.08 4.22 -20.52
C GLU A 137 13.34 3.58 -19.14
N VAL A 138 14.55 3.74 -18.62
CA VAL A 138 14.91 3.33 -17.26
C VAL A 138 14.92 4.57 -16.37
N THR A 139 14.25 4.52 -15.22
CA THR A 139 14.34 5.58 -14.19
C THR A 139 14.66 4.99 -12.82
N ILE A 140 15.57 5.65 -12.09
CA ILE A 140 15.99 5.24 -10.76
C ILE A 140 16.04 6.46 -9.84
N GLY A 141 15.40 6.41 -8.68
CA GLY A 141 15.68 7.39 -7.62
C GLY A 141 14.53 8.21 -7.10
N GLU A 142 13.29 7.91 -7.50
CA GLU A 142 12.21 8.09 -6.54
C GLU A 142 12.50 7.13 -5.38
N GLN A 143 12.81 7.65 -4.19
CA GLN A 143 12.58 6.85 -2.99
C GLN A 143 11.12 6.45 -3.06
N ALA A 144 10.81 5.19 -2.75
CA ALA A 144 9.43 4.79 -2.59
C ALA A 144 8.82 5.74 -1.54
N THR A 145 8.14 6.80 -1.98
CA THR A 145 7.08 7.43 -1.19
C THR A 145 6.01 6.36 -1.10
N GLU A 146 6.22 5.43 -0.18
CA GLU A 146 5.38 4.30 0.20
C GLU A 146 4.32 3.89 -0.83
N ARG A 147 4.71 3.63 -2.08
CA ARG A 147 4.09 2.54 -2.80
C ARG A 147 4.92 1.34 -2.43
N ARG A 148 4.61 0.78 -1.25
CA ARG A 148 4.69 -0.67 -1.07
C ARG A 148 4.27 -1.29 -2.41
N CYS A 149 4.83 -2.43 -2.81
CA CYS A 149 3.94 -3.43 -3.40
C CYS A 149 2.88 -3.65 -2.33
N ALA A 150 1.87 -2.77 -2.33
CA ALA A 150 0.82 -2.77 -1.35
C ALA A 150 0.21 -4.11 -1.61
N MET A 151 0.40 -4.99 -0.65
CA MET A 151 -0.50 -6.08 -0.49
C MET A 151 -1.89 -5.50 -0.77
N SER A 152 -2.53 -5.98 -1.84
CA SER A 152 -3.86 -5.53 -2.22
C SER A 152 -4.68 -5.44 -0.94
N LEU A 153 -5.40 -4.34 -0.71
CA LEU A 153 -6.23 -4.16 0.47
C LEU A 153 -7.16 -5.35 0.64
N GLU A 154 -7.62 -5.94 -0.46
CA GLU A 154 -8.41 -7.17 -0.45
C GLU A 154 -7.60 -8.38 0.05
N LYS A 155 -6.34 -8.53 -0.36
CA LYS A 155 -5.45 -9.56 0.18
C LYS A 155 -5.14 -9.33 1.66
N ARG A 156 -4.94 -8.07 2.09
CA ARG A 156 -4.72 -7.73 3.51
C ARG A 156 -5.96 -8.08 4.35
N MET A 157 -7.14 -7.79 3.82
CA MET A 157 -8.41 -8.19 4.44
C MET A 157 -8.52 -9.70 4.54
N GLN A 158 -8.12 -10.46 3.51
CA GLN A 158 -8.08 -11.93 3.58
C GLN A 158 -7.15 -12.44 4.69
N GLU A 159 -5.94 -11.89 4.83
CA GLU A 159 -5.01 -12.28 5.90
C GLU A 159 -5.53 -11.92 7.31
N LEU A 160 -6.30 -10.84 7.42
CA LEU A 160 -6.98 -10.45 8.67
C LEU A 160 -8.27 -11.25 8.93
N GLY A 161 -8.66 -12.16 8.03
CA GLY A 161 -9.92 -12.90 8.13
C GLY A 161 -11.17 -12.02 7.98
N ILE A 162 -11.03 -10.86 7.33
CA ILE A 162 -12.12 -9.91 7.12
C ILE A 162 -12.80 -10.22 5.79
N VAL A 163 -14.09 -10.54 5.85
CA VAL A 163 -14.95 -10.77 4.68
C VAL A 163 -15.93 -9.61 4.55
N LEU A 164 -16.03 -9.04 3.35
CA LEU A 164 -17.07 -8.05 3.07
C LEU A 164 -18.41 -8.74 2.87
N PRO A 165 -19.48 -8.22 3.48
CA PRO A 165 -20.84 -8.67 3.18
C PRO A 165 -21.22 -8.25 1.76
N GLU A 166 -22.25 -8.88 1.20
CA GLU A 166 -22.87 -8.35 -0.01
C GLU A 166 -23.37 -6.92 0.23
N PRO A 167 -23.29 -6.03 -0.78
CA PRO A 167 -23.83 -4.68 -0.66
C PRO A 167 -25.30 -4.71 -0.23
N PRO A 168 -25.68 -3.95 0.82
CA PRO A 168 -27.05 -3.95 1.28
C PRO A 168 -27.99 -3.38 0.20
N LYS A 169 -29.17 -4.00 0.08
CA LYS A 169 -30.23 -3.48 -0.79
C LYS A 169 -30.82 -2.22 -0.18
N PRO A 170 -31.19 -1.20 -0.98
CA PRO A 170 -31.87 -0.01 -0.47
C PRO A 170 -33.15 -0.38 0.29
N VAL A 171 -33.37 0.22 1.46
CA VAL A 171 -34.59 0.04 2.26
C VAL A 171 -35.67 1.10 1.97
N ALA A 172 -35.35 2.13 1.18
CA ALA A 172 -36.30 3.14 0.72
C ALA A 172 -35.86 3.75 -0.63
N ALA A 173 -36.49 4.86 -1.04
CA ALA A 173 -36.22 5.56 -2.30
C ALA A 173 -34.92 6.39 -2.27
N TYR A 174 -33.78 5.72 -2.09
CA TYR A 174 -32.44 6.28 -2.18
C TYR A 174 -31.44 5.22 -2.66
N VAL A 175 -30.21 5.62 -3.00
CA VAL A 175 -29.15 4.69 -3.41
C VAL A 175 -28.15 4.46 -2.26
N PRO A 176 -27.54 3.27 -2.13
CA PRO A 176 -26.65 2.95 -1.00
C PRO A 176 -25.39 3.81 -0.98
N GLY A 177 -24.98 4.33 -2.13
CA GLY A 177 -23.96 5.36 -2.26
C GLY A 177 -23.94 5.98 -3.66
N VAL A 178 -23.26 7.11 -3.79
CA VAL A 178 -23.05 7.82 -5.05
C VAL A 178 -21.56 8.06 -5.27
N LEU A 179 -21.12 7.97 -6.52
CA LEU A 179 -19.79 8.41 -6.96
C LEU A 179 -19.94 9.75 -7.69
N VAL A 180 -19.29 10.79 -7.17
CA VAL A 180 -19.21 12.12 -7.78
C VAL A 180 -17.74 12.49 -7.93
N ASP A 181 -17.30 12.65 -9.18
CA ASP A 181 -15.88 12.78 -9.53
C ASP A 181 -15.04 11.63 -8.94
N LYS A 182 -14.22 11.94 -7.93
CA LYS A 182 -13.39 10.96 -7.20
C LYS A 182 -13.92 10.67 -5.81
N TYR A 183 -15.10 11.14 -5.44
CA TYR A 183 -15.64 11.00 -4.10
C TYR A 183 -16.83 10.05 -4.08
N ILE A 184 -16.72 9.00 -3.28
CA ILE A 184 -17.84 8.14 -2.93
C ILE A 184 -18.45 8.65 -1.63
N TYR A 185 -19.76 8.82 -1.63
CA TYR A 185 -20.58 9.09 -0.45
C TYR A 185 -21.48 7.89 -0.22
N THR A 186 -21.36 7.24 0.94
CA THR A 186 -22.31 6.19 1.33
C THR A 186 -23.49 6.80 2.05
N ALA A 187 -24.67 6.23 1.88
CA ALA A 187 -25.77 6.44 2.82
C ALA A 187 -25.42 5.78 4.17
N GLY A 188 -26.17 6.11 5.22
CA GLY A 188 -26.05 5.48 6.53
C GLY A 188 -26.25 3.97 6.47
N GLN A 189 -25.32 3.24 7.08
CA GLN A 189 -25.31 1.79 7.17
C GLN A 189 -25.49 1.34 8.61
N ILE A 190 -26.41 0.41 8.81
CA ILE A 190 -26.71 -0.22 10.11
C ILE A 190 -26.14 -1.65 10.14
N PRO A 191 -26.05 -2.32 11.32
CA PRO A 191 -25.24 -3.54 11.48
C PRO A 191 -25.95 -4.80 10.97
N PHE A 192 -26.30 -4.81 9.69
CA PHE A 192 -26.81 -5.98 8.98
C PHE A 192 -25.72 -7.01 8.75
N VAL A 193 -26.05 -8.27 9.01
CA VAL A 193 -25.25 -9.45 8.64
C VAL A 193 -26.20 -10.48 8.04
N ASN A 194 -25.91 -10.97 6.83
CA ASN A 194 -26.74 -11.95 6.13
C ASN A 194 -28.23 -11.56 6.01
N GLY A 195 -28.51 -10.27 5.83
CA GLY A 195 -29.88 -9.76 5.68
C GLY A 195 -30.65 -9.55 6.99
N GLU A 196 -30.03 -9.81 8.15
CA GLU A 196 -30.63 -9.58 9.47
C GLU A 196 -29.86 -8.54 10.28
N LEU A 197 -30.60 -7.72 11.05
CA LEU A 197 -30.01 -6.72 11.92
C LEU A 197 -29.47 -7.42 13.18
N LYS A 198 -28.13 -7.52 13.28
CA LYS A 198 -27.47 -8.37 14.29
C LYS A 198 -27.65 -7.88 15.73
N TYR A 199 -27.72 -6.57 15.91
CA TYR A 199 -27.85 -5.91 17.20
C TYR A 199 -28.99 -4.91 17.18
N LYS A 200 -29.73 -4.78 18.28
CA LYS A 200 -30.86 -3.85 18.43
C LYS A 200 -30.89 -3.24 19.83
N GLY A 201 -31.38 -2.01 19.93
CA GLY A 201 -31.61 -1.30 21.19
C GLY A 201 -30.62 -0.18 21.48
N LYS A 202 -30.87 0.53 22.58
CA LYS A 202 -30.10 1.70 22.99
C LYS A 202 -28.84 1.34 23.75
N VAL A 203 -27.72 1.94 23.36
CA VAL A 203 -26.43 1.76 24.02
C VAL A 203 -26.47 2.37 25.41
N GLY A 204 -26.04 1.59 26.41
CA GLY A 204 -26.08 1.97 27.82
C GLY A 204 -27.39 1.59 28.54
N ARG A 205 -28.37 1.00 27.83
CA ARG A 205 -29.57 0.40 28.44
C ARG A 205 -29.82 -1.02 27.97
N ASP A 206 -29.95 -1.20 26.66
CA ASP A 206 -30.36 -2.47 26.04
C ASP A 206 -29.16 -3.26 25.51
N ILE A 207 -28.10 -2.55 25.10
CA ILE A 207 -26.86 -3.09 24.53
C ILE A 207 -25.64 -2.45 25.20
N SER A 208 -24.59 -3.27 25.40
CA SER A 208 -23.31 -2.82 25.96
C SER A 208 -22.51 -1.94 25.00
N VAL A 209 -21.48 -1.26 25.51
CA VAL A 209 -20.58 -0.46 24.67
C VAL A 209 -19.78 -1.36 23.73
N GLU A 210 -19.40 -2.54 24.21
CA GLU A 210 -18.61 -3.55 23.51
C GLU A 210 -19.41 -4.15 22.35
N GLU A 211 -20.67 -4.51 22.57
CA GLU A 211 -21.55 -4.98 21.49
C GLU A 211 -21.85 -3.87 20.48
N ALA A 212 -22.02 -2.62 20.94
CA ALA A 212 -22.20 -1.47 20.04
C ALA A 212 -20.93 -1.14 19.23
N TYR A 213 -19.74 -1.36 19.81
CA TYR A 213 -18.46 -1.28 19.11
C TYR A 213 -18.41 -2.29 17.96
N GLU A 214 -18.79 -3.55 18.22
CA GLU A 214 -18.88 -4.57 17.18
C GLU A 214 -19.96 -4.25 16.13
N ALA A 215 -21.07 -3.66 16.55
CA ALA A 215 -22.08 -3.14 15.63
C ALA A 215 -21.48 -2.06 14.70
N ALA A 216 -20.72 -1.10 15.24
CA ALA A 216 -20.07 -0.06 14.44
C ALA A 216 -19.05 -0.64 13.44
N ARG A 217 -18.32 -1.69 13.85
CA ARG A 217 -17.43 -2.44 12.96
C ARG A 217 -18.20 -3.06 11.78
N ILE A 218 -19.37 -3.64 12.01
CA ILE A 218 -20.23 -4.19 10.96
C ILE A 218 -20.77 -3.09 10.04
N CYS A 219 -21.23 -1.97 10.60
CA CYS A 219 -21.70 -0.82 9.80
C CYS A 219 -20.61 -0.33 8.84
N ALA A 220 -19.35 -0.27 9.31
CA ALA A 220 -18.21 0.09 8.48
C ALA A 220 -17.93 -0.96 7.37
N LEU A 221 -18.06 -2.26 7.65
CA LEU A 221 -17.97 -3.30 6.61
C LEU A 221 -19.06 -3.15 5.54
N ASN A 222 -20.29 -2.83 5.95
CA ASN A 222 -21.41 -2.57 5.05
C ASN A 222 -21.15 -1.33 4.18
N CYS A 223 -20.53 -0.28 4.73
CA CYS A 223 -20.09 0.85 3.93
C CYS A 223 -19.01 0.44 2.91
N LEU A 224 -18.01 -0.33 3.34
CA LEU A 224 -16.91 -0.77 2.49
C LEU A 224 -17.37 -1.69 1.34
N SER A 225 -18.43 -2.48 1.52
CA SER A 225 -18.99 -3.28 0.41
C SER A 225 -19.59 -2.39 -0.68
N ILE A 226 -20.24 -1.28 -0.31
CA ILE A 226 -20.74 -0.26 -1.25
C ILE A 226 -19.58 0.46 -1.93
N VAL A 227 -18.57 0.88 -1.16
CA VAL A 227 -17.37 1.53 -1.71
C VAL A 227 -16.69 0.61 -2.72
N LYS A 228 -16.51 -0.67 -2.39
CA LYS A 228 -15.95 -1.66 -3.31
C LYS A 228 -16.79 -1.78 -4.59
N ALA A 229 -18.11 -1.86 -4.47
CA ALA A 229 -19.00 -1.97 -5.62
C ALA A 229 -18.89 -0.76 -6.57
N LEU A 230 -18.80 0.46 -6.02
CA LEU A 230 -18.69 1.69 -6.79
C LEU A 230 -17.27 1.94 -7.33
N ALA A 231 -16.23 1.55 -6.58
CA ALA A 231 -14.83 1.73 -6.96
C ALA A 231 -14.27 0.57 -7.82
N GLY A 232 -15.01 -0.53 -7.96
CA GLY A 232 -14.57 -1.80 -8.56
C GLY A 232 -13.62 -2.62 -7.68
N SER A 233 -12.73 -1.95 -6.93
CA SER A 233 -11.84 -2.56 -5.94
C SER A 233 -11.52 -1.57 -4.84
N LEU A 234 -11.34 -2.04 -3.61
CA LEU A 234 -10.84 -1.20 -2.52
C LEU A 234 -9.41 -0.71 -2.77
N ASP A 235 -8.64 -1.37 -3.64
CA ASP A 235 -7.32 -0.89 -4.08
C ASP A 235 -7.36 0.45 -4.79
N ASN A 236 -8.52 0.89 -5.26
CA ASN A 236 -8.69 2.20 -5.91
C ASN A 236 -8.94 3.33 -4.91
N VAL A 237 -9.04 3.03 -3.61
CA VAL A 237 -9.19 4.03 -2.55
C VAL A 237 -7.86 4.77 -2.33
N GLU A 238 -7.93 6.10 -2.35
CA GLU A 238 -6.83 6.99 -1.98
C GLU A 238 -6.90 7.34 -0.48
N LYS A 239 -8.10 7.67 0.03
CA LYS A 239 -8.27 8.18 1.40
C LYS A 239 -9.69 7.96 1.92
N ILE A 240 -9.83 7.49 3.15
CA ILE A 240 -11.07 7.67 3.92
C ILE A 240 -11.09 9.11 4.43
N VAL A 241 -11.98 9.94 3.89
CA VAL A 241 -11.99 11.38 4.17
C VAL A 241 -12.70 11.66 5.49
N LYS A 242 -13.88 11.06 5.68
CA LYS A 242 -14.72 11.30 6.84
C LYS A 242 -15.55 10.07 7.19
N VAL A 243 -15.71 9.84 8.50
CA VAL A 243 -16.67 8.90 9.07
C VAL A 243 -17.62 9.66 10.00
N VAL A 244 -18.92 9.46 9.82
CA VAL A 244 -19.94 9.97 10.75
C VAL A 244 -20.62 8.78 11.40
N GLY A 245 -20.63 8.76 12.73
CA GLY A 245 -21.30 7.73 13.51
C GLY A 245 -22.42 8.30 14.36
N PHE A 246 -23.62 7.77 14.15
CA PHE A 246 -24.79 8.01 14.96
C PHE A 246 -24.96 6.82 15.91
N VAL A 247 -25.11 7.09 17.21
CA VAL A 247 -25.23 6.04 18.24
C VAL A 247 -26.58 6.21 18.94
N ASN A 248 -27.46 5.21 18.84
CA ASN A 248 -28.75 5.18 19.52
C ASN A 248 -28.50 5.09 21.03
N SER A 249 -28.51 6.24 21.68
CA SER A 249 -27.94 6.41 23.03
C SER A 249 -29.05 6.45 24.06
N ALA A 250 -28.91 5.68 25.14
CA ALA A 250 -29.77 5.84 26.31
C ALA A 250 -29.55 7.22 26.97
N GLU A 251 -30.53 7.67 27.76
CA GLU A 251 -30.39 8.90 28.53
C GLU A 251 -29.14 8.86 29.41
N GLY A 252 -28.34 9.93 29.35
CA GLY A 252 -27.08 10.04 30.10
C GLY A 252 -25.89 9.30 29.49
N PHE A 253 -26.06 8.54 28.40
CA PHE A 253 -24.93 7.89 27.73
C PHE A 253 -24.05 8.89 26.98
N ASN A 254 -22.74 8.86 27.23
CA ASN A 254 -21.76 9.81 26.69
C ASN A 254 -20.49 9.15 26.12
N GLN A 255 -20.55 7.84 25.83
CA GLN A 255 -19.41 7.07 25.32
C GLN A 255 -19.51 6.76 23.82
N GLN A 256 -20.22 7.59 23.05
CA GLN A 256 -20.34 7.44 21.59
C GLN A 256 -18.98 7.35 20.88
N PRO A 257 -17.94 8.11 21.27
CA PRO A 257 -16.61 7.94 20.67
C PRO A 257 -16.04 6.53 20.82
N LYS A 258 -16.31 5.84 21.94
CA LYS A 258 -15.87 4.45 22.14
C LYS A 258 -16.61 3.48 21.23
N VAL A 259 -17.91 3.69 21.01
CA VAL A 259 -18.70 2.89 20.06
C VAL A 259 -18.15 3.04 18.64
N VAL A 260 -17.97 4.29 18.18
CA VAL A 260 -17.52 4.56 16.80
C VAL A 260 -16.05 4.16 16.57
N ASN A 261 -15.26 3.91 17.63
CA ASN A 261 -13.94 3.30 17.46
C ASN A 261 -13.98 1.94 16.76
N GLY A 262 -15.07 1.17 16.86
CA GLY A 262 -15.20 -0.10 16.13
C GLY A 262 -15.12 0.07 14.61
N ALA A 263 -15.68 1.17 14.10
CA ALA A 263 -15.52 1.56 12.70
C ALA A 263 -14.11 2.10 12.43
N SER A 264 -13.61 3.02 13.26
CA SER A 264 -12.32 3.67 13.03
C SER A 264 -11.14 2.70 13.05
N GLU A 265 -11.08 1.82 14.04
CA GLU A 265 -9.98 0.87 14.21
C GLU A 265 -9.98 -0.21 13.12
N LEU A 266 -11.16 -0.62 12.62
CA LEU A 266 -11.26 -1.47 11.43
C LEU A 266 -10.65 -0.78 10.20
N LEU A 267 -10.97 0.49 9.98
CA LEU A 267 -10.47 1.25 8.83
C LEU A 267 -8.95 1.43 8.92
N ASP A 268 -8.41 1.68 10.12
CA ASP A 268 -6.95 1.74 10.34
C ASP A 268 -6.28 0.38 10.10
N GLN A 269 -6.91 -0.71 10.57
CA GLN A 269 -6.46 -2.09 10.34
C GLN A 269 -6.41 -2.46 8.86
N ILE A 270 -7.31 -1.94 8.03
CA ILE A 270 -7.35 -2.23 6.59
C ILE A 270 -6.46 -1.26 5.79
N PHE A 271 -6.63 0.03 5.99
CA PHE A 271 -6.09 1.07 5.11
C PHE A 271 -4.82 1.74 5.65
N GLY A 272 -4.43 1.51 6.91
CA GLY A 272 -3.29 2.20 7.52
C GLY A 272 -3.45 3.72 7.47
N GLU A 273 -2.44 4.46 6.99
CA GLU A 273 -2.50 5.93 6.89
C GLU A 273 -3.64 6.43 6.00
N ALA A 274 -3.99 5.69 4.93
CA ALA A 274 -5.15 6.02 4.10
C ALA A 274 -6.49 5.84 4.84
N GLY A 275 -6.49 5.10 5.96
CA GLY A 275 -7.62 4.91 6.85
C GLY A 275 -7.86 6.07 7.81
N ALA A 276 -6.85 6.87 8.14
CA ALA A 276 -7.00 7.99 9.07
C ALA A 276 -7.97 9.04 8.52
N HIS A 277 -9.01 9.40 9.28
CA HIS A 277 -10.16 10.17 8.80
C HIS A 277 -10.61 11.25 9.79
N ALA A 278 -11.27 12.29 9.27
CA ALA A 278 -12.08 13.17 10.11
C ALA A 278 -13.28 12.40 10.66
N ARG A 279 -13.74 12.73 11.88
CA ARG A 279 -14.81 11.97 12.53
C ARG A 279 -15.83 12.83 13.28
N SER A 280 -17.09 12.42 13.23
CA SER A 280 -18.14 12.83 14.18
C SER A 280 -18.73 11.59 14.83
N ALA A 281 -18.93 11.60 16.15
CA ALA A 281 -19.58 10.54 16.90
C ALA A 281 -20.62 11.18 17.82
N VAL A 282 -21.90 11.00 17.51
CA VAL A 282 -22.99 11.71 18.18
C VAL A 282 -24.06 10.75 18.69
N GLY A 283 -24.66 11.10 19.82
CA GLY A 283 -25.82 10.39 20.34
C GLY A 283 -27.08 10.83 19.59
N VAL A 284 -27.91 9.87 19.21
CA VAL A 284 -29.23 10.12 18.62
C VAL A 284 -30.30 9.43 19.43
N ASN A 285 -31.52 9.98 19.37
CA ASN A 285 -32.65 9.45 20.12
C ASN A 285 -33.14 8.12 19.55
N GLU A 286 -33.18 7.96 18.23
CA GLU A 286 -33.65 6.74 17.56
C GLU A 286 -32.88 6.52 16.26
N LEU A 287 -32.79 5.25 15.85
CA LEU A 287 -32.27 4.84 14.54
C LEU A 287 -33.24 3.88 13.84
N PRO A 288 -33.20 3.76 12.50
CA PRO A 288 -34.01 2.81 11.77
C PRO A 288 -33.90 1.38 12.34
N MET A 289 -35.05 0.71 12.45
CA MET A 289 -35.16 -0.67 12.95
C MET A 289 -34.60 -0.90 14.37
N ASP A 290 -34.47 0.18 15.15
CA ASP A 290 -33.86 0.19 16.48
C ASP A 290 -32.40 -0.29 16.47
N ALA A 291 -31.65 0.03 15.40
CA ALA A 291 -30.22 -0.24 15.34
C ALA A 291 -29.46 0.50 16.48
N PRO A 292 -28.40 -0.09 17.03
CA PRO A 292 -27.60 0.55 18.08
C PRO A 292 -26.71 1.67 17.53
N CYS A 293 -26.31 1.58 16.27
CA CYS A 293 -25.53 2.60 15.59
C CYS A 293 -25.73 2.57 14.06
N GLU A 294 -25.42 3.69 13.43
CA GLU A 294 -25.43 3.90 11.99
C GLU A 294 -24.14 4.63 11.60
N ILE A 295 -23.44 4.14 10.57
CA ILE A 295 -22.20 4.74 10.07
C ILE A 295 -22.38 5.15 8.61
N GLU A 296 -21.90 6.33 8.25
CA GLU A 296 -21.70 6.76 6.86
C GLU A 296 -20.25 7.21 6.63
N MET A 297 -19.80 7.17 5.37
CA MET A 297 -18.45 7.57 5.01
C MET A 297 -18.36 8.36 3.71
N ILE A 298 -17.34 9.22 3.66
CA ILE A 298 -16.87 9.88 2.44
C ILE A 298 -15.49 9.33 2.12
N VAL A 299 -15.32 8.84 0.90
CA VAL A 299 -14.08 8.17 0.44
C VAL A 299 -13.60 8.81 -0.84
N LYS A 300 -12.29 9.12 -0.91
CA LYS A 300 -11.64 9.63 -2.11
C LYS A 300 -10.95 8.49 -2.87
N LEU A 301 -11.13 8.44 -4.18
CA LEU A 301 -10.47 7.52 -5.11
C LEU A 301 -9.21 8.14 -5.72
N LYS A 302 -8.32 7.27 -6.23
CA LYS A 302 -7.04 7.64 -6.87
C LYS A 302 -7.19 8.43 -8.16
#